data_AF-A0A369HYH2-F1
#
_entry.id   AF-A0A369HYH2-F1
#
_cell.length_a   1.000
_cell.length_b   1.000
_cell.length_c   1.000
_cell.angle_alpha   90.00
_cell.angle_beta   90.00
_cell.angle_gamma   90.00
#
_symmetry.space_group_name_H-M   'P 1'
#
loop_
_entity.id
_entity.type
_entity.pdbx_description
1 polymer ?
#
loop_
_entity_poly.entity_id
_entity_poly.type
_entity_poly.pdbx_seq_one_letter_code
_entity_poly.pdbx_strand_id
1 'polypeptide(L)'
;MKSSKILTRLILLPLGVFATLISCTNESLTPSPDARQQDKNATAMASRRVGIVHHVSAGGPDIDTPNYGPGADANYSLVANMMADGSVNGQYSDRFSQEHGGGGFHATIDCMTIVDNVAWLSGVITSGNSDGTDLTGRRVLTKVVDNGKKDDQISFSYYTNTPCSAKPSSMALFPTRGQVTVW
;
A
#
# COMPACT_ATOMS: atom_id res chain seq x y z
N MET A 1 -49.02 14.38 -11.48
CA MET A 1 -49.46 13.03 -11.07
C MET A 1 -48.47 12.47 -10.05
N LYS A 2 -49.01 12.00 -8.91
CA LYS A 2 -48.46 11.18 -7.81
C LYS A 2 -47.04 11.45 -7.28
N SER A 3 -47.01 12.21 -6.18
CA SER A 3 -45.99 12.19 -5.13
C SER A 3 -46.06 10.87 -4.35
N SER A 4 -44.92 10.23 -4.09
CA SER A 4 -44.81 9.05 -3.22
C SER A 4 -43.78 9.32 -2.13
N LYS A 5 -44.25 9.41 -0.88
CA LYS A 5 -43.45 9.54 0.33
C LYS A 5 -43.11 8.15 0.85
N ILE A 6 -41.82 7.85 1.03
CA ILE A 6 -41.36 6.61 1.66
C ILE A 6 -41.00 6.91 3.12
N LEU A 7 -41.80 6.35 4.03
CA LEU A 7 -41.54 6.22 5.46
C LEU A 7 -40.45 5.16 5.66
N THR A 8 -39.35 5.50 6.33
CA THR A 8 -38.39 4.50 6.82
C THR A 8 -38.27 4.60 8.34
N ARG A 9 -38.51 3.46 8.97
CA ARG A 9 -38.68 3.27 10.42
C ARG A 9 -37.35 3.40 11.17
N LEU A 10 -37.41 4.08 12.30
CA LEU A 10 -36.38 4.21 13.33
C LEU A 10 -36.33 2.91 14.14
N ILE A 11 -35.20 2.21 14.15
CA ILE A 11 -34.97 1.03 15.01
C ILE A 11 -33.96 1.44 16.08
N LEU A 12 -34.44 1.52 17.33
CA LEU A 12 -33.60 1.61 18.53
C LEU A 12 -32.92 0.27 18.79
N LEU A 13 -31.60 0.27 18.99
CA LEU A 13 -30.84 -0.83 19.57
C LEU A 13 -30.29 -0.41 20.95
N PRO A 14 -30.40 -1.26 21.98
CA PRO A 14 -30.00 -0.92 23.35
C PRO A 14 -28.49 -1.01 23.56
N LEU A 15 -27.96 -0.03 24.32
CA LEU A 15 -26.63 -0.03 24.90
C LEU A 15 -26.49 -1.19 25.91
N GLY A 16 -25.55 -2.10 25.65
CA GLY A 16 -25.04 -3.06 26.64
C GLY A 16 -23.68 -2.60 27.15
N VAL A 17 -23.63 -2.11 28.39
CA VAL A 17 -22.38 -1.77 29.10
C VAL A 17 -21.85 -3.03 29.76
N PHE A 18 -20.71 -3.55 29.29
CA PHE A 18 -19.93 -4.58 29.99
C PHE A 18 -18.71 -3.94 30.64
N ALA A 19 -18.73 -3.82 31.97
CA ALA A 19 -17.59 -3.44 32.78
C ALA A 19 -16.84 -4.70 33.23
N THR A 20 -15.60 -4.89 32.78
CA THR A 20 -14.69 -5.93 33.29
C THR A 20 -13.72 -5.32 34.28
N LEU A 21 -13.71 -5.85 35.50
CA LEU A 21 -12.75 -5.53 36.57
C LEU A 21 -11.40 -6.19 36.28
N ILE A 22 -10.33 -5.39 36.19
CA ILE A 22 -8.95 -5.88 36.11
C ILE A 22 -8.39 -5.91 37.54
N SER A 23 -8.07 -7.11 38.03
CA SER A 23 -7.37 -7.33 39.29
C SER A 23 -5.86 -7.37 39.03
N CYS A 24 -5.12 -6.37 39.51
CA CYS A 24 -3.66 -6.39 39.52
C CYS A 24 -3.17 -7.14 40.76
N THR A 25 -2.61 -8.34 40.58
CA THR A 25 -1.79 -8.98 41.61
C THR A 25 -0.36 -8.45 41.50
N ASN A 26 0.11 -7.75 42.53
CA ASN A 26 1.50 -7.33 42.66
C ASN A 26 2.35 -8.53 43.08
N GLU A 27 2.96 -9.23 42.12
CA GLU A 27 4.03 -10.18 42.43
C GLU A 27 5.30 -9.41 42.76
N SER A 28 5.71 -9.50 44.02
CA SER A 28 6.99 -9.02 44.53
C SER A 28 8.09 -9.96 44.03
N LEU A 29 8.87 -9.49 43.05
CA LEU A 29 10.03 -10.21 42.53
C LEU A 29 11.19 -10.11 43.52
N THR A 30 11.53 -11.22 44.17
CA THR A 30 12.82 -11.40 44.83
C THR A 30 13.94 -11.42 43.77
N PRO A 31 15.00 -10.61 43.90
CA PRO A 31 16.13 -10.68 42.97
C PRO A 31 16.91 -11.98 43.22
N SER A 32 16.85 -12.89 42.25
CA SER A 32 17.68 -14.10 42.22
C SER A 32 19.15 -13.73 41.93
N PRO A 33 20.12 -14.22 42.72
CA PRO A 33 21.53 -13.92 42.51
C PRO A 33 22.13 -14.87 41.47
N ASP A 34 21.69 -14.76 40.21
CA ASP A 34 22.27 -15.54 39.10
C ASP A 34 22.62 -14.67 37.88
N ALA A 35 23.01 -13.42 38.15
CA ALA A 35 23.40 -12.42 37.17
C ALA A 35 24.84 -12.59 36.65
N ARG A 36 25.28 -13.81 36.31
CA ARG A 36 26.62 -14.03 35.73
C ARG A 36 26.74 -15.04 34.60
N GLN A 37 25.63 -15.47 34.01
CA GLN A 37 25.66 -16.38 32.87
C GLN A 37 24.67 -16.01 31.75
N GLN A 38 24.45 -14.71 31.53
CA GLN A 38 23.49 -14.22 30.53
C GLN A 38 24.05 -13.26 29.48
N ASP A 39 25.38 -13.20 29.27
CA ASP A 39 25.97 -12.22 28.33
C ASP A 39 26.48 -12.81 27.00
N LYS A 40 26.17 -14.08 26.68
CA LYS A 40 26.52 -14.67 25.37
C LYS A 40 25.33 -14.95 24.46
N ASN A 41 24.10 -14.91 24.98
CA ASN A 41 22.88 -15.11 24.19
C ASN A 41 22.00 -13.85 24.10
N ALA A 42 22.29 -12.78 24.85
CA ALA A 42 21.52 -11.53 24.79
C ALA A 42 21.73 -10.76 23.47
N THR A 43 22.83 -11.02 22.73
CA THR A 43 23.11 -10.39 21.43
C THR A 43 22.38 -11.08 20.26
N ALA A 44 21.79 -12.26 20.46
CA ALA A 44 21.02 -12.96 19.43
C ALA A 44 19.53 -12.54 19.37
N MET A 45 19.06 -11.72 20.32
CA MET A 45 17.67 -11.26 20.40
C MET A 45 17.44 -9.88 19.75
N ALA A 46 18.49 -9.14 19.39
CA ALA A 46 18.40 -7.76 18.87
C ALA A 46 18.45 -7.65 17.32
N SER A 47 18.39 -8.78 16.61
CA SER A 47 18.16 -8.79 15.16
C SER A 47 17.29 -9.97 14.77
N ARG A 48 16.11 -10.09 15.39
CA ARG A 48 14.98 -10.63 14.63
C ARG A 48 14.73 -9.61 13.52
N ARG A 49 15.41 -9.80 12.38
CA ARG A 49 15.03 -9.14 11.14
C ARG A 49 13.55 -9.42 11.00
N VAL A 50 12.74 -8.38 11.15
CA VAL A 50 11.33 -8.49 10.86
C VAL A 50 11.27 -8.97 9.42
N GLY A 51 10.79 -10.20 9.22
CA GLY A 51 10.81 -10.83 7.90
C GLY A 51 9.88 -10.07 6.96
N ILE A 52 10.19 -10.07 5.66
CA ILE A 52 9.23 -9.66 4.64
C ILE A 52 8.14 -10.73 4.60
N VAL A 53 6.89 -10.34 4.87
CA VAL A 53 5.71 -11.22 4.78
C VAL A 53 4.97 -11.05 3.48
N HIS A 54 5.07 -9.87 2.86
CA HIS A 54 4.60 -9.65 1.51
C HIS A 54 5.52 -8.76 0.69
N HIS A 55 5.55 -9.00 -0.62
CA HIS A 55 6.32 -8.26 -1.59
C HIS A 55 5.47 -7.95 -2.82
N VAL A 56 5.59 -6.71 -3.28
CA VAL A 56 5.05 -6.26 -4.55
C VAL A 56 6.17 -5.70 -5.39
N SER A 57 6.26 -6.13 -6.65
CA SER A 57 6.98 -5.39 -7.68
C SER A 57 6.16 -5.28 -8.95
N ALA A 58 6.29 -4.14 -9.63
CA ALA A 58 5.71 -3.90 -10.94
C ALA A 58 6.59 -2.89 -11.68
N GLY A 59 6.91 -3.14 -12.94
CA GLY A 59 7.68 -2.16 -13.70
C GLY A 59 7.70 -2.50 -15.17
N GLY A 60 7.65 -1.47 -16.01
CA GLY A 60 7.55 -1.65 -17.44
C GLY A 60 7.42 -0.32 -18.18
N PRO A 61 7.25 -0.38 -19.51
CA PRO A 61 6.82 0.78 -20.26
C PRO A 61 5.40 1.17 -19.86
N ASP A 62 5.10 2.46 -19.94
CA ASP A 62 3.71 2.95 -19.88
C ASP A 62 2.89 2.40 -21.06
N ILE A 63 1.57 2.58 -21.00
CA ILE A 63 0.68 2.05 -22.03
C ILE A 63 1.06 2.65 -23.40
N ASP A 64 1.41 1.79 -24.35
CA ASP A 64 1.72 2.23 -25.70
C ASP A 64 0.45 2.75 -26.37
N THR A 65 0.45 4.01 -26.75
CA THR A 65 -0.48 4.45 -27.78
C THR A 65 0.02 3.92 -29.15
N PRO A 66 -0.88 3.59 -30.09
CA PRO A 66 -0.51 2.95 -31.37
C PRO A 66 0.51 3.72 -32.21
N ASN A 67 0.74 4.99 -31.90
CA ASN A 67 1.54 5.91 -32.71
C ASN A 67 3.03 5.92 -32.36
N TYR A 68 3.43 5.43 -31.19
CA TYR A 68 4.81 5.59 -30.71
C TYR A 68 5.58 4.28 -30.55
N GLY A 69 4.87 3.15 -30.55
CA GLY A 69 5.49 1.84 -30.42
C GLY A 69 5.99 1.56 -29.00
N PRO A 70 6.43 0.31 -28.73
CA PRO A 70 6.71 -0.18 -27.40
C PRO A 70 7.74 0.63 -26.59
N GLY A 71 7.30 1.22 -25.48
CA GLY A 71 8.16 1.95 -24.54
C GLY A 71 8.66 3.30 -25.05
N ALA A 72 7.99 3.88 -26.04
CA ALA A 72 8.36 5.18 -26.59
C ALA A 72 7.81 6.37 -25.79
N ASP A 73 6.78 6.16 -24.95
CA ASP A 73 6.11 7.25 -24.23
C ASP A 73 6.77 7.55 -22.88
N ALA A 74 6.91 6.53 -22.00
CA ALA A 74 7.61 6.62 -20.72
C ALA A 74 7.75 5.25 -20.00
N ASN A 75 8.09 5.26 -18.70
CA ASN A 75 8.24 4.07 -17.87
C ASN A 75 7.85 4.27 -16.41
N TYR A 76 7.53 3.16 -15.74
CA TYR A 76 7.25 3.13 -14.31
C TYR A 76 7.98 1.98 -13.62
N SER A 77 8.20 2.13 -12.31
CA SER A 77 8.81 1.14 -11.43
C SER A 77 8.26 1.27 -10.02
N LEU A 78 7.74 0.18 -9.49
CA LEU A 78 7.16 0.03 -8.17
C LEU A 78 7.80 -1.18 -7.47
N VAL A 79 8.28 -0.96 -6.24
CA VAL A 79 8.71 -2.04 -5.34
C VAL A 79 8.24 -1.69 -3.93
N ALA A 80 7.58 -2.62 -3.25
CA ALA A 80 7.18 -2.45 -1.86
C ALA A 80 7.24 -3.78 -1.09
N ASN A 81 7.56 -3.68 0.20
CA ASN A 81 7.60 -4.81 1.12
C ASN A 81 6.73 -4.50 2.33
N MET A 82 5.95 -5.48 2.77
CA MET A 82 5.33 -5.49 4.08
C MET A 82 6.15 -6.39 4.99
N MET A 83 6.53 -5.84 6.12
CA MET A 83 7.28 -6.50 7.16
C MET A 83 6.31 -7.22 8.11
N ALA A 84 6.77 -8.26 8.81
CA ALA A 84 5.97 -9.05 9.77
C ALA A 84 5.39 -8.24 10.94
N ASP A 85 5.92 -7.05 11.22
CA ASP A 85 5.39 -6.12 12.22
C ASP A 85 4.27 -5.21 11.65
N GLY A 86 3.90 -5.40 10.38
CA GLY A 86 2.90 -4.62 9.66
C GLY A 86 3.43 -3.33 9.03
N SER A 87 4.70 -2.97 9.25
CA SER A 87 5.29 -1.81 8.59
C SER A 87 5.45 -2.06 7.08
N VAL A 88 5.28 -1.00 6.29
CA VAL A 88 5.44 -1.04 4.84
C VAL A 88 6.54 -0.06 4.44
N ASN A 89 7.42 -0.50 3.56
CA ASN A 89 8.40 0.35 2.91
C ASN A 89 8.43 0.06 1.40
N GLY A 90 8.69 1.07 0.60
CA GLY A 90 8.78 0.89 -0.83
C GLY A 90 9.00 2.20 -1.57
N GLN A 91 9.16 2.09 -2.87
CA GLN A 91 9.30 3.22 -3.78
C GLN A 91 8.43 3.01 -5.00
N TYR A 92 7.85 4.10 -5.48
CA TYR A 92 7.11 4.14 -6.73
C TYR A 92 7.58 5.33 -7.56
N SER A 93 8.06 5.04 -8.76
CA SER A 93 8.37 6.05 -9.76
C SER A 93 7.51 5.80 -10.99
N ASP A 94 6.99 6.87 -11.56
CA ASP A 94 6.16 6.84 -12.75
C ASP A 94 6.54 8.07 -13.57
N ARG A 95 7.09 7.87 -14.77
CA ARG A 95 7.31 8.95 -15.73
C ARG A 95 6.09 8.96 -16.63
N PHE A 96 5.45 10.11 -16.75
CA PHE A 96 4.28 10.24 -17.62
C PHE A 96 4.69 10.47 -19.07
N SER A 97 3.70 10.40 -19.96
CA SER A 97 3.86 10.72 -21.37
C SER A 97 4.66 12.00 -21.58
N GLN A 98 5.74 11.91 -22.35
CA GLN A 98 6.58 13.08 -22.63
C GLN A 98 5.98 13.99 -23.71
N GLU A 99 4.91 13.57 -24.37
CA GLU A 99 4.32 14.30 -25.50
C GLU A 99 3.29 15.35 -25.10
N HIS A 100 2.67 15.19 -23.94
CA HIS A 100 1.53 16.01 -23.51
C HIS A 100 1.84 16.89 -22.30
N GLY A 101 3.10 17.29 -22.11
CA GLY A 101 3.49 18.14 -20.97
C GLY A 101 4.53 17.50 -20.06
N GLY A 102 4.87 16.23 -20.28
CA GLY A 102 5.91 15.52 -19.54
C GLY A 102 5.64 15.46 -18.04
N GLY A 103 6.69 15.11 -17.30
CA GLY A 103 6.63 14.98 -15.86
C GLY A 103 6.69 13.53 -15.40
N GLY A 104 6.02 13.29 -14.28
CA GLY A 104 6.14 12.08 -13.49
C GLY A 104 6.43 12.39 -12.02
N PHE A 105 6.60 11.34 -11.23
CA PHE A 105 6.91 11.48 -9.82
C PHE A 105 7.78 10.35 -9.29
N HIS A 106 8.30 10.59 -8.09
CA HIS A 106 8.86 9.62 -7.19
C HIS A 106 8.10 9.69 -5.86
N ALA A 107 7.74 8.55 -5.29
CA ALA A 107 6.97 8.45 -4.06
C ALA A 107 7.51 7.34 -3.16
N THR A 108 7.50 7.61 -1.86
CA THR A 108 7.76 6.59 -0.83
C THR A 108 6.44 5.89 -0.51
N ILE A 109 6.42 4.56 -0.63
CA ILE A 109 5.26 3.73 -0.29
C ILE A 109 5.28 3.42 1.21
N ASP A 110 4.18 3.74 1.88
CA ASP A 110 3.97 3.58 3.33
C ASP A 110 2.69 2.78 3.66
N CYS A 111 1.93 2.35 2.64
CA CYS A 111 0.69 1.60 2.78
C CYS A 111 0.61 0.52 1.71
N MET A 112 0.34 -0.72 2.13
CA MET A 112 0.06 -1.84 1.25
C MET A 112 -1.08 -2.68 1.81
N THR A 113 -2.01 -3.10 0.96
CA THR A 113 -3.06 -4.06 1.30
C THR A 113 -3.16 -5.08 0.18
N ILE A 114 -3.12 -6.35 0.53
CA ILE A 114 -3.17 -7.47 -0.41
C ILE A 114 -4.40 -8.31 -0.14
N VAL A 115 -5.08 -8.71 -1.21
CA VAL A 115 -6.14 -9.72 -1.21
C VAL A 115 -5.87 -10.64 -2.38
N ASP A 116 -5.58 -11.90 -2.10
CA ASP A 116 -5.17 -12.89 -3.08
C ASP A 116 -3.99 -12.39 -3.93
N ASN A 117 -4.16 -12.25 -5.24
CA ASN A 117 -3.16 -11.78 -6.20
C ASN A 117 -3.26 -10.28 -6.51
N VAL A 118 -4.03 -9.52 -5.71
CA VAL A 118 -4.29 -8.09 -5.93
C VAL A 118 -3.70 -7.27 -4.79
N ALA A 119 -2.95 -6.22 -5.14
CA ALA A 119 -2.39 -5.29 -4.16
C ALA A 119 -2.82 -3.85 -4.44
N TRP A 120 -3.19 -3.12 -3.38
CA TRP A 120 -3.37 -1.67 -3.39
C TRP A 120 -2.22 -1.05 -2.61
N LEU A 121 -1.55 -0.08 -3.23
CA LEU A 121 -0.35 0.56 -2.67
C LEU A 121 -0.54 2.05 -2.66
N SER A 122 -0.28 2.68 -1.52
CA SER A 122 -0.26 4.14 -1.43
C SER A 122 0.98 4.66 -0.74
N GLY A 123 1.29 5.91 -1.05
CA GLY A 123 2.50 6.56 -0.57
C GLY A 123 2.41 8.07 -0.66
N VAL A 124 3.51 8.74 -0.31
CA VAL A 124 3.67 10.19 -0.40
C VAL A 124 4.67 10.51 -1.50
N ILE A 125 4.27 11.37 -2.43
CA ILE A 125 5.15 11.86 -3.49
C ILE A 125 6.23 12.74 -2.86
N THR A 126 7.49 12.38 -3.09
CA THR A 126 8.68 13.07 -2.55
C THR A 126 9.28 14.03 -3.56
N SER A 127 9.03 13.83 -4.85
CA SER A 127 9.35 14.77 -5.93
C SER A 127 8.52 14.47 -7.18
N GLY A 128 8.25 15.46 -8.01
CA GLY A 128 7.57 15.24 -9.28
C GLY A 128 6.64 16.39 -9.69
N ASN A 129 6.19 16.34 -10.94
CA ASN A 129 5.18 17.26 -11.44
C ASN A 129 4.29 16.57 -12.49
N SER A 130 3.13 17.17 -12.73
CA SER A 130 2.25 16.85 -13.85
C SER A 130 1.77 18.16 -14.45
N ASP A 131 2.04 18.36 -15.75
CA ASP A 131 1.68 19.57 -16.49
C ASP A 131 2.14 20.87 -15.80
N GLY A 132 3.36 20.85 -15.26
CA GLY A 132 3.95 21.98 -14.54
C GLY A 132 3.44 22.19 -13.12
N THR A 133 2.49 21.36 -12.64
CA THR A 133 2.01 21.40 -11.25
C THR A 133 2.86 20.49 -10.37
N ASP A 134 3.45 21.04 -9.31
CA ASP A 134 4.20 20.27 -8.30
C ASP A 134 3.27 19.27 -7.59
N LEU A 135 3.73 18.03 -7.49
CA LEU A 135 3.01 16.93 -6.85
C LEU A 135 3.56 16.59 -5.45
N THR A 136 4.64 17.22 -5.02
CA THR A 136 5.33 16.94 -3.76
C THR A 136 4.36 17.03 -2.56
N GLY A 137 4.42 16.04 -1.68
CA GLY A 137 3.55 15.93 -0.49
C GLY A 137 2.15 15.38 -0.77
N ARG A 138 1.73 15.24 -2.04
CA ARG A 138 0.46 14.60 -2.37
C ARG A 138 0.55 13.08 -2.19
N ARG A 139 -0.59 12.46 -1.89
CA ARG A 139 -0.69 11.01 -1.82
C ARG A 139 -0.98 10.42 -3.18
N VAL A 140 -0.30 9.32 -3.50
CA VAL A 140 -0.54 8.51 -4.69
C VAL A 140 -1.11 7.16 -4.28
N LEU A 141 -2.03 6.62 -5.07
CA LEU A 141 -2.61 5.30 -4.93
C LEU A 141 -2.56 4.57 -6.27
N THR A 142 -2.02 3.36 -6.28
CA THR A 142 -2.04 2.46 -7.43
C THR A 142 -2.55 1.08 -7.01
N LYS A 143 -3.00 0.30 -7.99
CA LYS A 143 -3.48 -1.08 -7.85
C LYS A 143 -2.73 -1.94 -8.85
N VAL A 144 -2.22 -3.06 -8.40
CA VAL A 144 -1.61 -4.10 -9.26
C VAL A 144 -2.34 -5.42 -9.11
N VAL A 145 -2.33 -6.22 -10.17
CA VAL A 145 -2.91 -7.56 -10.24
C VAL A 145 -1.88 -8.48 -10.89
N ASP A 146 -1.48 -9.53 -10.17
CA ASP A 146 -0.60 -10.60 -10.68
C ASP A 146 -1.48 -11.74 -11.22
N ASN A 147 -1.78 -11.73 -12.52
CA ASN A 147 -2.55 -12.80 -13.16
C ASN A 147 -1.63 -13.88 -13.76
N GLY A 148 -0.35 -13.86 -13.39
CA GLY A 148 0.71 -14.55 -14.09
C GLY A 148 1.23 -13.71 -15.27
N LYS A 149 2.56 -13.68 -15.40
CA LYS A 149 3.45 -12.92 -16.33
C LYS A 149 2.90 -12.32 -17.64
N LYS A 150 1.84 -12.84 -18.25
CA LYS A 150 1.28 -12.37 -19.52
C LYS A 150 0.04 -11.48 -19.38
N ASP A 151 -0.70 -11.62 -18.28
CA ASP A 151 -1.99 -10.96 -18.07
C ASP A 151 -1.95 -10.02 -16.84
N ASP A 152 -0.75 -9.72 -16.35
CA ASP A 152 -0.51 -8.81 -15.24
C ASP A 152 -1.03 -7.41 -15.56
N GLN A 153 -1.55 -6.73 -14.54
CA GLN A 153 -2.19 -5.43 -14.71
C GLN A 153 -1.74 -4.44 -13.65
N ILE A 154 -1.73 -3.16 -14.04
CA ILE A 154 -1.56 -2.02 -13.15
C ILE A 154 -2.60 -0.95 -13.48
N SER A 155 -3.00 -0.15 -12.50
CA SER A 155 -3.86 1.00 -12.73
C SER A 155 -3.09 2.28 -13.00
N PHE A 156 -3.79 3.35 -13.37
CA PHE A 156 -3.20 4.69 -13.34
C PHE A 156 -2.72 5.07 -11.93
N SER A 157 -1.80 6.03 -11.88
CA SER A 157 -1.43 6.75 -10.66
C SER A 157 -2.55 7.72 -10.24
N TYR A 158 -3.31 7.40 -9.20
CA TYR A 158 -4.36 8.26 -8.68
C TYR A 158 -3.85 9.15 -7.55
N TYR A 159 -4.02 10.47 -7.67
CA TYR A 159 -3.72 11.40 -6.58
C TYR A 159 -4.93 11.54 -5.65
N THR A 160 -4.92 10.83 -4.53
CA THR A 160 -6.07 10.77 -3.62
C THR A 160 -5.64 10.57 -2.17
N ASN A 161 -6.45 11.09 -1.25
CA ASN A 161 -6.31 10.83 0.19
C ASN A 161 -6.99 9.52 0.63
N THR A 162 -7.61 8.78 -0.30
CA THR A 162 -8.16 7.46 -0.02
C THR A 162 -7.04 6.51 0.43
N PRO A 163 -7.15 5.89 1.63
CA PRO A 163 -6.13 4.96 2.10
C PRO A 163 -6.14 3.67 1.29
N CYS A 164 -4.98 3.00 1.17
CA CYS A 164 -4.89 1.74 0.42
C CYS A 164 -5.78 0.63 1.02
N SER A 165 -6.00 0.67 2.34
CA SER A 165 -6.86 -0.26 3.07
C SER A 165 -8.34 -0.20 2.66
N ALA A 166 -8.80 0.91 2.06
CA ALA A 166 -10.14 1.05 1.52
C ALA A 166 -10.38 0.18 0.27
N LYS A 167 -9.31 -0.30 -0.39
CA LYS A 167 -9.36 -1.19 -1.56
C LYS A 167 -10.39 -0.74 -2.62
N PRO A 168 -10.30 0.51 -3.13
CA PRO A 168 -11.27 1.00 -4.09
C PRO A 168 -11.33 0.09 -5.32
N SER A 169 -12.54 -0.29 -5.70
CA SER A 169 -12.80 -1.20 -6.83
C SER A 169 -12.77 -0.51 -8.19
N SER A 170 -12.98 0.81 -8.23
CA SER A 170 -13.14 1.61 -9.44
C SER A 170 -11.82 2.10 -10.06
N MET A 171 -10.70 1.44 -9.80
CA MET A 171 -9.41 1.79 -10.41
C MET A 171 -9.31 1.10 -11.77
N ALA A 172 -9.18 1.89 -12.84
CA ALA A 172 -9.04 1.36 -14.20
C ALA A 172 -7.72 0.59 -14.31
N LEU A 173 -7.77 -0.67 -14.75
CA LEU A 173 -6.61 -1.54 -14.90
C LEU A 173 -6.22 -1.68 -16.37
N PHE A 174 -4.92 -1.71 -16.62
CA PHE A 174 -4.33 -1.87 -17.93
C PHE A 174 -3.37 -3.05 -17.92
N PRO A 175 -3.34 -3.86 -18.99
CA PRO A 175 -2.29 -4.85 -19.16
C PRO A 175 -0.93 -4.17 -19.10
N THR A 176 -0.01 -4.73 -18.32
CA THR A 176 1.39 -4.32 -18.37
C THR A 176 2.17 -5.20 -19.32
N ARG A 177 3.18 -4.63 -19.98
CA ARG A 177 4.22 -5.40 -20.69
C ARG A 177 5.37 -5.80 -19.75
N GLY A 178 5.36 -5.23 -18.55
CA GLY A 178 6.22 -5.55 -17.44
C GLY A 178 5.77 -6.77 -16.66
N GLN A 179 6.57 -7.16 -15.68
CA GLN A 179 6.19 -8.21 -14.74
C GLN A 179 5.56 -7.56 -13.51
N VAL A 180 4.41 -8.06 -13.07
CA VAL A 180 3.90 -7.85 -11.72
C VAL A 180 4.25 -9.07 -10.90
N THR A 181 4.55 -8.87 -9.63
CA THR A 181 4.75 -9.96 -8.67
C THR A 181 4.11 -9.56 -7.36
N VAL A 182 3.19 -10.37 -6.87
CA VAL A 182 2.51 -10.21 -5.58
C VAL A 182 2.60 -11.53 -4.81
N TRP A 183 3.27 -11.54 -3.66
CA TRP A 183 3.30 -12.68 -2.73
C TRP A 183 3.38 -12.20 -1.29
#